data_AF-A0A7D3ZWA2-F1
#
_entry.id   AF-A0A7D3ZWA2-F1
#
_cell.length_a   1.000
_cell.length_b   1.000
_cell.length_c   1.000
_cell.angle_alpha   90.00
_cell.angle_beta   90.00
_cell.angle_gamma   90.00
#
_symmetry.space_group_name_H-M   'P 1'
#
loop_
_entity.id
_entity.type
_entity.pdbx_description
1 polymer ?
#
loop_
_entity_poly.entity_id
_entity_poly.type
_entity_poly.pdbx_seq_one_letter_code
_entity_poly.pdbx_strand_id
1 'polypeptide(L)'
;MRAEEFGRVHHLPKARLAAVVDGLRGRGLVDAAGGLTDAGRETRDRVEALTDELAPPAYDVLSADELDELVAGLEPLAAAVRAAGD
;
A
#
# COMPACT_ATOMS: atom_id res chain seq x y z
N MET A 1 -10.79 3.91 10.55
CA MET A 1 -9.42 3.75 11.05
C MET A 1 -8.73 5.08 10.90
N ARG A 2 -8.14 5.62 11.97
CA ARG A 2 -7.35 6.86 11.84
C ARG A 2 -6.04 6.56 11.10
N ALA A 3 -5.45 7.57 10.46
CA ALA A 3 -4.20 7.37 9.72
C ALA A 3 -3.06 6.85 10.60
N GLU A 4 -3.04 7.21 11.89
CA GLU A 4 -2.04 6.73 12.86
C GLU A 4 -2.26 5.28 13.32
N GLU A 5 -3.44 4.73 13.05
CA GLU A 5 -3.83 3.36 13.39
C GLU A 5 -3.63 2.39 12.22
N PHE A 6 -3.22 2.91 11.04
CA PHE A 6 -2.95 2.07 9.89
C PHE A 6 -1.59 1.36 10.05
N GLY A 7 -1.65 0.05 10.23
CA GLY A 7 -0.50 -0.77 10.66
C GLY A 7 0.75 -0.61 9.80
N ARG A 8 0.66 -0.32 8.50
CA ARG A 8 1.85 -0.21 7.65
C ARG A 8 2.58 1.13 7.75
N VAL A 9 2.00 2.12 8.42
CA VAL A 9 2.60 3.47 8.56
C VAL A 9 2.89 3.84 10.02
N HIS A 10 2.77 2.88 10.95
CA HIS A 10 2.97 3.10 12.39
C HIS A 10 4.38 3.63 12.74
N HIS A 11 5.38 3.30 11.91
CA HIS A 11 6.77 3.70 12.08
C HIS A 11 7.03 5.15 11.66
N LEU A 12 6.08 5.81 10.98
CA LEU A 12 6.24 7.20 10.55
C LEU A 12 5.98 8.17 11.72
N PRO A 13 6.75 9.28 11.83
CA PRO A 13 6.49 10.30 12.84
C PRO A 13 5.07 10.88 12.71
N LYS A 14 4.37 11.08 13.84
CA LYS A 14 3.00 11.63 13.86
C LYS A 14 2.85 12.93 13.08
N ALA A 15 3.82 13.84 13.17
CA ALA A 15 3.82 15.09 12.42
C ALA A 15 3.87 14.88 10.90
N ARG A 16 4.57 13.83 10.44
CA ARG A 16 4.62 13.44 9.02
C ARG A 16 3.25 12.94 8.57
N LEU A 17 2.62 12.06 9.35
CA LEU A 17 1.28 11.54 9.05
C LEU A 17 0.25 12.68 9.00
N ALA A 18 0.27 13.59 9.98
CA ALA A 18 -0.61 14.76 10.00
C ALA A 18 -0.45 15.60 8.73
N ALA A 19 0.79 15.94 8.34
CA ALA A 19 1.05 16.73 7.13
C ALA A 19 0.56 16.04 5.85
N VAL A 20 0.68 14.71 5.77
CA VAL A 20 0.13 13.94 4.63
C VAL A 20 -1.39 14.02 4.61
N VAL A 21 -2.05 13.75 5.74
CA VAL A 21 -3.52 13.79 5.84
C VAL A 21 -4.06 15.19 5.56
N ASP A 22 -3.39 16.24 6.07
CA ASP A 22 -3.72 17.64 5.77
C ASP A 22 -3.64 17.92 4.26
N GLY A 23 -2.59 17.42 3.61
CA GLY A 23 -2.43 17.51 2.16
C GLY A 23 -3.51 16.75 1.38
N LEU A 24 -4.01 15.62 1.89
CA LEU A 24 -5.12 14.89 1.29
C LEU A 24 -6.45 15.63 1.49
N ARG A 25 -6.67 16.26 2.64
CA ARG A 25 -7.82 17.15 2.87
C ARG A 25 -7.81 18.36 1.96
N GLY A 26 -6.66 19.01 1.80
CA GLY A 26 -6.50 20.15 0.88
C GLY A 26 -6.81 19.80 -0.59
N ARG A 27 -6.73 18.51 -0.95
CA ARG A 27 -7.10 17.99 -2.27
C ARG A 27 -8.52 17.44 -2.35
N GLY A 28 -9.29 17.49 -1.26
CA GLY A 28 -10.65 16.98 -1.19
C GLY A 28 -10.77 15.45 -1.19
N LEU A 29 -9.66 14.72 -0.95
CA LEU A 29 -9.65 13.25 -0.92
C LEU A 29 -10.02 12.69 0.46
N VAL A 30 -9.77 13.47 1.50
CA VAL A 30 -10.12 13.16 2.90
C VAL A 30 -11.04 14.25 3.44
N ASP A 31 -12.05 13.86 4.21
CA ASP A 31 -12.99 14.78 4.86
C ASP A 31 -12.47 15.29 6.22
N ALA A 32 -13.23 16.18 6.85
CA ALA A 32 -12.88 16.74 8.16
C ALA A 32 -12.88 15.70 9.29
N ALA A 33 -13.62 14.60 9.14
CA ALA A 33 -13.64 13.49 10.10
C ALA A 33 -12.48 12.50 9.90
N GLY A 34 -11.69 12.66 8.83
CA GLY A 34 -10.56 11.80 8.48
C GLY A 34 -10.94 10.60 7.60
N GLY A 35 -12.17 10.54 7.08
CA GLY A 35 -12.62 9.53 6.13
C GLY A 35 -12.30 9.90 4.68
N LEU A 36 -12.23 8.91 3.78
CA LEU A 36 -12.17 9.20 2.35
C LEU A 36 -13.49 9.83 1.88
N THR A 37 -13.41 10.83 1.02
CA THR A 37 -14.55 11.32 0.25
C THR A 37 -14.89 10.35 -0.89
N ASP A 38 -15.95 10.63 -1.67
CA ASP A 38 -16.22 9.88 -2.90
C ASP A 38 -15.05 9.97 -3.88
N ALA A 39 -14.53 11.17 -4.12
CA ALA A 39 -13.33 11.40 -4.94
C ALA A 39 -12.09 10.70 -4.35
N GLY A 40 -11.98 10.63 -3.02
CA GLY A 40 -10.93 9.89 -2.32
C GLY A 40 -11.00 8.39 -2.58
N ARG A 41 -12.20 7.79 -2.55
CA ARG A 41 -12.41 6.38 -2.89
C ARG A 41 -12.10 6.10 -4.35
N GLU A 42 -12.64 6.90 -5.26
CA GLU A 42 -12.38 6.75 -6.71
C GLU A 42 -10.87 6.85 -7.01
N THR A 43 -10.18 7.80 -6.39
CA THR A 43 -8.73 7.96 -6.55
C THR A 43 -7.98 6.74 -6.03
N ARG A 44 -8.34 6.22 -4.85
CA ARG A 44 -7.75 5.00 -4.32
C ARG A 44 -7.95 3.83 -5.27
N ASP A 45 -9.19 3.60 -5.72
CA ASP A 45 -9.54 2.47 -6.59
C ASP A 45 -8.77 2.55 -7.91
N ARG A 46 -8.61 3.75 -8.46
CA ARG A 46 -7.76 3.97 -9.65
C ARG A 46 -6.29 3.67 -9.38
N VAL A 47 -5.76 4.09 -8.22
CA VAL A 47 -4.37 3.79 -7.85
C VAL A 47 -4.18 2.28 -7.71
N GLU A 48 -5.08 1.59 -7.02
CA GLU A 48 -5.05 0.12 -6.85
C GLU A 48 -5.09 -0.60 -8.21
N ALA A 49 -6.04 -0.25 -9.07
CA ALA A 49 -6.16 -0.82 -10.40
C ALA A 49 -4.91 -0.58 -11.26
N LEU A 50 -4.35 0.63 -11.22
CA LEU A 50 -3.15 0.96 -11.99
C LEU A 50 -1.91 0.23 -11.43
N THR A 51 -1.81 0.07 -10.11
CA THR A 51 -0.72 -0.71 -9.52
C THR A 51 -0.81 -2.19 -9.86
N ASP A 52 -2.02 -2.76 -9.92
CA ASP A 52 -2.24 -4.14 -10.35
C ASP A 52 -1.90 -4.33 -11.84
N GLU A 53 -2.23 -3.34 -12.69
CA GLU A 53 -1.87 -3.37 -14.11
C GLU A 53 -0.35 -3.28 -14.34
N LEU A 54 0.33 -2.42 -13.57
CA LEU A 54 1.75 -2.13 -13.76
C LEU A 54 2.69 -3.12 -13.07
N ALA A 55 2.20 -3.97 -12.16
CA ALA A 55 3.04 -4.92 -11.43
C ALA A 55 3.52 -6.12 -12.27
N PRO A 56 2.66 -6.83 -13.04
CA PRO A 56 3.06 -8.03 -13.79
C PRO A 56 4.20 -7.82 -14.80
N PRO A 57 4.25 -6.73 -15.60
CA PRO A 57 5.29 -6.57 -16.62
C PRO A 57 6.73 -6.61 -16.12
N ALA A 58 6.96 -6.31 -14.83
CA ALA A 58 8.28 -6.41 -14.23
C ALA A 58 8.82 -7.85 -14.19
N TYR A 59 7.94 -8.85 -14.30
CA TYR A 59 8.26 -10.28 -14.22
C TYR A 59 8.19 -11.00 -15.57
N ASP A 60 7.74 -10.33 -16.64
CA ASP A 60 7.63 -10.92 -17.99
C ASP A 60 8.98 -11.37 -18.57
N VAL A 61 10.09 -10.91 -17.99
CA VAL A 61 11.46 -11.31 -18.37
C VAL A 61 11.85 -12.71 -17.85
N LEU A 62 11.07 -13.27 -16.91
CA LEU A 62 11.32 -14.56 -16.29
C LEU A 62 10.54 -15.65 -17.04
N SER A 63 11.18 -16.81 -17.22
CA SER A 63 10.46 -18.03 -17.56
C SER A 63 9.59 -18.51 -16.39
N ALA A 64 8.68 -19.46 -16.66
CA ALA A 64 7.84 -20.04 -15.62
C ALA A 64 8.67 -20.67 -14.49
N ASP A 65 9.74 -21.40 -14.83
CA ASP A 65 10.62 -22.04 -13.84
C ASP A 65 11.37 -21.00 -12.99
N GLU A 66 11.84 -19.90 -13.59
CA GLU A 66 12.50 -18.80 -12.87
C GLU A 66 11.52 -18.03 -11.96
N LEU A 67 10.26 -17.87 -12.39
CA LEU A 67 9.22 -17.29 -11.57
C LEU A 67 8.89 -18.18 -10.36
N ASP A 68 8.79 -19.50 -10.56
CA ASP A 68 8.58 -20.47 -9.50
C ASP A 68 9.76 -20.47 -8.51
N GLU A 69 11.00 -20.39 -9.01
CA GLU A 69 12.20 -20.24 -8.17
C GLU A 69 12.14 -18.95 -7.33
N LEU A 70 11.76 -17.82 -7.93
CA LEU A 70 11.61 -16.54 -7.22
C LEU A 70 10.56 -16.65 -6.11
N VAL A 71 9.39 -17.22 -6.40
CA VAL A 71 8.31 -17.41 -5.41
C VAL A 71 8.79 -18.31 -4.27
N ALA A 72 9.40 -19.46 -4.58
CA ALA A 72 9.91 -20.39 -3.59
C ALA A 72 11.00 -19.75 -2.71
N GLY A 73 11.84 -18.87 -3.28
CA GLY A 73 12.86 -18.12 -2.53
C GLY A 73 12.27 -17.06 -1.59
N LEU A 74 11.16 -16.42 -1.97
CA LEU A 74 10.51 -15.37 -1.18
C LEU A 74 9.55 -15.90 -0.10
N GLU A 75 8.96 -17.09 -0.30
CA GLU A 75 8.00 -17.69 0.63
C GLU A 75 8.52 -17.80 2.09
N PRO A 76 9.75 -18.26 2.36
CA PRO A 76 10.29 -18.33 3.71
C PRO A 76 10.44 -16.95 4.37
N LEU A 77 10.82 -15.92 3.60
CA LEU A 77 10.94 -14.55 4.10
C LEU A 77 9.57 -13.99 4.45
N ALA A 78 8.58 -14.18 3.57
CA ALA A 78 7.21 -13.76 3.82
C ALA A 78 6.63 -14.47 5.05
N ALA A 79 6.93 -15.76 5.25
CA ALA A 79 6.53 -16.49 6.44
C ALA A 79 7.20 -15.96 7.71
N ALA A 80 8.49 -15.63 7.65
CA ALA A 80 9.22 -15.05 8.78
C ALA A 80 8.66 -13.68 9.20
N VAL A 81 8.36 -12.81 8.22
CA VAL A 81 7.72 -11.50 8.49
C VAL A 81 6.36 -11.68 9.15
N ARG A 82 5.50 -12.55 8.61
CA ARG A 82 4.19 -12.85 9.22
C ARG A 82 4.30 -13.39 10.65
N ALA A 83 5.30 -14.22 10.92
CA ALA A 83 5.52 -14.79 12.25
C ALA A 83 6.04 -13.77 13.27
N ALA A 84 6.79 -12.75 12.82
CA ALA A 84 7.29 -11.69 13.69
C ALA A 84 6.20 -10.70 14.15
N GLY A 85 5.04 -10.68 13.48
CA GLY A 85 3.95 -9.73 13.72
C GLY A 85 4.21 -8.40 13.02
N ASP A 86 3.23 -7.96 12.21
CA ASP A 86 3.18 -6.62 11.61
C ASP A 86 2.91 -5.54 12.67
#